data_AF-A0A0F5I2V7-F1
#
_entry.id   AF-A0A0F5I2V7-F1
#
_cell.length_a   1.000
_cell.length_b   1.000
_cell.length_c   1.000
_cell.angle_alpha   90.00
_cell.angle_beta   90.00
_cell.angle_gamma   90.00
#
_symmetry.space_group_name_H-M   'P 1'
#
loop_
_entity.id
_entity.type
_entity.pdbx_description
1 polymer ?
#
loop_
_entity_poly.entity_id
_entity_poly.type
_entity_poly.pdbx_seq_one_letter_code
_entity_poly.pdbx_strand_id
1 'polypeptide(L)'
;MNKRVVLFFVLLVSAAGLLVGCGAASQIEDYIESRYSFVDVITSNYDSAETYVYLAEDQQVQEVANELIQVQEPDETGKYVNGRQVLIYDDQFVIMTENPDNQNQTLIELSDQEFVRNHYNPGFFQGMLLGHMLTNMFGGGWDSSQRNRCGSAYNNDCYGGYGASGGSVSGSSGRGSLFRGGGPGSGK
;
A
#
# COMPACT_ATOMS: atom_id res chain seq x y z
N MET A 1 -29.40 -11.93 45.54
CA MET A 1 -28.52 -12.16 44.37
C MET A 1 -27.11 -12.42 44.87
N ASN A 2 -26.61 -13.64 44.67
CA ASN A 2 -25.40 -14.11 45.34
C ASN A 2 -24.18 -13.45 44.67
N LYS A 3 -23.35 -12.75 45.44
CA LYS A 3 -22.16 -12.02 44.96
C LYS A 3 -21.20 -12.89 44.13
N ARG A 4 -21.26 -14.22 44.30
CA ARG A 4 -20.53 -15.21 43.51
C ARG A 4 -21.04 -15.39 42.07
N VAL A 5 -22.33 -15.18 41.81
CA VAL A 5 -22.92 -15.30 40.45
C VAL A 5 -22.62 -14.06 39.61
N VAL A 6 -22.56 -12.89 40.24
CA VAL A 6 -22.19 -11.63 39.56
C VAL A 6 -20.72 -11.63 39.14
N LEU A 7 -19.83 -12.20 39.94
CA LEU A 7 -18.39 -12.26 39.62
C LEU A 7 -18.08 -13.14 38.40
N PHE A 8 -18.81 -14.26 38.23
CA PHE A 8 -18.65 -15.14 37.07
C PHE A 8 -19.21 -14.54 35.78
N PHE A 9 -20.30 -13.76 35.85
CA PHE A 9 -20.84 -13.06 34.68
C PHE A 9 -19.93 -11.92 34.19
N VAL A 10 -19.25 -11.22 35.11
CA VAL A 10 -18.30 -10.15 34.75
C VAL A 10 -17.02 -10.71 34.12
N LEU A 11 -16.58 -11.91 34.49
CA LEU A 11 -15.40 -12.57 33.91
C LEU A 11 -15.64 -13.19 32.52
N LEU A 12 -16.88 -13.56 32.19
CA LEU A 12 -17.23 -14.11 30.87
C LEU A 12 -17.42 -13.02 29.80
N VAL A 13 -17.87 -11.82 30.20
CA VAL A 13 -18.04 -10.67 29.29
C VAL A 13 -16.70 -10.04 28.90
N SER A 14 -15.67 -10.13 29.75
CA SER A 14 -14.32 -9.63 29.45
C SER A 14 -13.48 -10.56 28.56
N ALA A 15 -13.90 -11.82 28.36
CA ALA A 15 -13.21 -12.76 27.47
C ALA A 15 -13.66 -12.67 26.00
N ALA A 16 -14.76 -11.96 25.69
CA ALA A 16 -15.28 -11.82 24.33
C ALA A 16 -14.68 -10.63 23.55
N GLY A 17 -13.84 -9.81 24.18
CA GLY A 17 -13.28 -8.58 23.56
C GLY A 17 -11.89 -8.70 22.93
N LEU A 18 -11.30 -9.90 22.86
CA LEU A 18 -9.88 -10.08 22.50
C LEU A 18 -9.65 -10.74 21.13
N LEU A 19 -10.65 -10.80 20.24
CA LEU A 19 -10.55 -11.48 18.93
C LEU A 19 -10.87 -10.58 17.73
N VAL A 20 -10.55 -9.28 17.79
CA VAL A 20 -10.82 -8.33 16.67
C VAL A 20 -9.56 -8.02 15.83
N GLY A 21 -8.40 -8.60 16.15
CA GLY A 21 -7.11 -8.16 15.58
C GLY A 21 -6.55 -8.96 14.40
N CYS A 22 -7.35 -9.69 13.61
CA CYS A 22 -6.81 -10.48 12.47
C CYS A 22 -7.84 -10.70 11.35
N GLY A 23 -8.71 -9.71 11.11
CA GLY A 23 -9.73 -9.79 10.06
C GLY A 23 -10.16 -8.45 9.47
N ALA A 24 -9.51 -7.35 9.87
CA ALA A 24 -9.79 -6.03 9.34
C ALA A 24 -9.06 -5.82 8.00
N ALA A 25 -7.74 -6.02 7.93
CA ALA A 25 -7.01 -5.94 6.67
C ALA A 25 -7.55 -6.90 5.59
N SER A 26 -8.00 -8.09 5.98
CA SER A 26 -8.58 -9.06 5.04
C SER A 26 -9.85 -8.54 4.35
N GLN A 27 -10.65 -7.69 5.00
CA GLN A 27 -11.90 -7.22 4.38
C GLN A 27 -11.62 -6.26 3.20
N ILE A 28 -10.69 -5.32 3.35
CA ILE A 28 -10.35 -4.39 2.28
C ILE A 28 -9.60 -5.09 1.14
N GLU A 29 -8.73 -6.04 1.48
CA GLU A 29 -8.04 -6.90 0.53
C GLU A 29 -9.04 -7.70 -0.31
N ASP A 30 -9.91 -8.47 0.34
CA ASP A 30 -10.97 -9.27 -0.32
C ASP A 30 -11.84 -8.41 -1.24
N TYR A 31 -12.16 -7.17 -0.81
CA TYR A 31 -12.93 -6.24 -1.62
C TYR A 31 -12.17 -5.84 -2.88
N ILE A 32 -10.91 -5.42 -2.75
CA ILE A 32 -10.09 -4.97 -3.88
C ILE A 32 -9.87 -6.12 -4.88
N GLU A 33 -9.55 -7.32 -4.38
CA GLU A 33 -9.33 -8.50 -5.22
C GLU A 33 -10.57 -8.90 -6.02
N SER A 34 -11.75 -8.79 -5.41
CA SER A 34 -13.01 -9.16 -6.06
C SER A 34 -13.55 -8.08 -6.99
N ARG A 35 -13.18 -6.80 -6.77
CA ARG A 35 -13.77 -5.65 -7.45
C ARG A 35 -12.94 -5.15 -8.63
N TYR A 36 -11.62 -5.22 -8.55
CA TYR A 36 -10.70 -4.59 -9.52
C TYR A 36 -9.88 -5.62 -10.28
N SER A 37 -9.42 -5.23 -11.47
CA SER A 37 -8.69 -6.14 -12.36
C SER A 37 -7.24 -6.27 -11.89
N PHE A 38 -6.79 -7.49 -11.58
CA PHE A 38 -5.39 -7.76 -11.26
C PHE A 38 -4.47 -7.45 -12.47
N VAL A 39 -3.33 -6.80 -12.21
CA VAL A 39 -2.35 -6.34 -13.22
C VAL A 39 -1.00 -7.01 -13.04
N ASP A 40 -0.41 -6.94 -11.85
CA ASP A 40 0.98 -7.33 -11.61
C ASP A 40 1.26 -7.62 -10.12
N VAL A 41 2.38 -8.30 -9.85
CA VAL A 41 2.96 -8.42 -8.50
C VAL A 41 4.40 -7.94 -8.53
N ILE A 42 4.73 -6.98 -7.67
CA ILE A 42 6.12 -6.56 -7.47
C ILE A 42 6.69 -7.30 -6.28
N THR A 43 7.76 -8.04 -6.55
CA THR A 43 8.52 -8.80 -5.57
C THR A 43 9.92 -8.23 -5.42
N SER A 44 10.57 -8.53 -4.29
CA SER A 44 11.99 -8.32 -4.08
C SER A 44 12.74 -9.65 -4.17
N ASN A 45 14.01 -9.65 -4.59
CA ASN A 45 14.87 -10.83 -4.47
C ASN A 45 15.52 -10.96 -3.09
N TYR A 46 15.34 -9.97 -2.22
CA TYR A 46 16.03 -9.90 -0.92
C TYR A 46 15.14 -10.34 0.26
N ASP A 47 13.82 -10.25 0.11
CA ASP A 47 12.84 -10.70 1.09
C ASP A 47 11.57 -11.24 0.40
N SER A 48 10.64 -11.76 1.18
CA SER A 48 9.37 -12.33 0.70
C SER A 48 8.22 -11.32 0.69
N ALA A 49 8.49 -10.03 0.91
CA ALA A 49 7.44 -9.03 0.92
C ALA A 49 7.01 -8.72 -0.52
N GLU A 50 5.72 -8.48 -0.71
CA GLU A 50 5.13 -8.30 -2.04
C GLU A 50 4.23 -7.06 -2.07
N THR A 51 3.99 -6.56 -3.28
CA THR A 51 2.86 -5.65 -3.52
C THR A 51 2.10 -6.08 -4.76
N TYR A 52 0.79 -6.18 -4.61
CA TYR A 52 -0.13 -6.57 -5.67
C TYR A 52 -0.71 -5.33 -6.31
N VAL A 53 -0.86 -5.35 -7.63
CA VAL A 53 -1.31 -4.20 -8.40
C VAL A 53 -2.61 -4.54 -9.10
N TYR A 54 -3.61 -3.69 -8.90
CA TYR A 54 -4.93 -3.78 -9.52
C TYR A 54 -5.24 -2.50 -10.30
N LEU A 55 -6.18 -2.61 -11.23
CA LEU A 55 -6.65 -1.51 -12.07
C LEU A 55 -8.13 -1.27 -11.81
N ALA A 56 -8.46 -0.05 -11.40
CA ALA A 56 -9.81 0.48 -11.44
C ALA A 56 -10.02 1.22 -12.76
N GLU A 57 -10.80 0.63 -13.64
CA GLU A 57 -11.18 1.22 -14.91
C GLU A 57 -12.25 2.30 -14.71
N ASP A 58 -12.13 3.40 -15.44
CA ASP A 58 -13.10 4.51 -15.44
C ASP A 58 -13.39 5.10 -14.04
N GLN A 59 -12.41 5.04 -13.13
CA GLN A 59 -12.50 5.59 -11.77
C GLN A 59 -11.23 6.38 -11.44
N GLN A 60 -11.44 7.62 -10.97
CA GLN A 60 -10.34 8.48 -10.50
C GLN A 60 -9.92 8.13 -9.07
N VAL A 61 -8.68 8.49 -8.71
CA VAL A 61 -8.08 8.17 -7.39
C VAL A 61 -8.99 8.54 -6.22
N GLN A 62 -9.58 9.74 -6.24
CA GLN A 62 -10.44 10.19 -5.14
C GLN A 62 -11.78 9.44 -5.09
N GLU A 63 -12.28 8.96 -6.23
CA GLU A 63 -13.50 8.13 -6.28
C GLU A 63 -13.22 6.76 -5.69
N VAL A 64 -12.11 6.13 -6.09
CA VAL A 64 -11.65 4.85 -5.52
C VAL A 64 -11.40 5.00 -4.01
N ALA A 65 -10.69 6.05 -3.58
CA ALA A 65 -10.41 6.28 -2.16
C ALA A 65 -11.71 6.40 -1.34
N ASN A 66 -12.69 7.17 -1.83
CA ASN A 66 -13.99 7.32 -1.16
C ASN A 66 -14.78 6.00 -1.12
N GLU A 67 -14.73 5.20 -2.18
CA GLU A 67 -15.34 3.87 -2.23
C GLU A 67 -14.72 2.96 -1.16
N LEU A 68 -13.40 2.87 -1.11
CA LEU A 68 -12.67 2.02 -0.16
C LEU A 68 -12.90 2.42 1.30
N ILE A 69 -12.92 3.72 1.60
CA ILE A 69 -13.24 4.24 2.95
C ILE A 69 -14.66 3.86 3.38
N GLN A 70 -15.62 3.75 2.45
CA GLN A 70 -16.97 3.31 2.76
C GLN A 70 -17.08 1.80 3.01
N VAL A 71 -16.20 1.01 2.38
CA VAL A 71 -16.10 -0.44 2.62
C VAL A 71 -15.53 -0.69 4.02
N GLN A 72 -14.46 0.03 4.35
CA GLN A 72 -13.78 -0.08 5.64
C GLN A 72 -13.09 1.24 5.99
N GLU A 73 -13.28 1.70 7.23
CA GLU A 73 -12.58 2.88 7.73
C GLU A 73 -11.08 2.56 7.92
N PRO A 74 -10.16 3.31 7.26
CA PRO A 74 -8.73 3.13 7.44
C PRO A 74 -8.27 3.73 8.78
N ASP A 75 -7.19 3.17 9.34
CA ASP A 75 -6.54 3.73 10.52
C ASP A 75 -5.99 5.13 10.25
N GLU A 76 -5.46 5.35 9.03
CA GLU A 76 -5.02 6.67 8.58
C GLU A 76 -5.35 6.91 7.11
N THR A 77 -5.81 8.13 6.81
CA THR A 77 -6.06 8.60 5.44
C THR A 77 -5.01 9.62 5.05
N GLY A 78 -4.17 9.27 4.07
CA GLY A 78 -3.24 10.20 3.44
C GLY A 78 -3.96 11.26 2.61
N LYS A 79 -3.33 12.42 2.48
CA LYS A 79 -3.79 13.51 1.60
C LYS A 79 -3.62 13.11 0.14
N TYR A 80 -4.58 13.50 -0.69
CA TYR A 80 -4.43 13.44 -2.14
C TYR A 80 -3.40 14.47 -2.61
N VAL A 81 -2.31 14.03 -3.25
CA VAL A 81 -1.22 14.87 -3.74
C VAL A 81 -0.68 14.33 -5.05
N ASN A 82 -0.69 15.16 -6.10
CA ASN A 82 -0.15 14.85 -7.43
C ASN A 82 -0.68 13.52 -7.99
N GLY A 83 -2.01 13.37 -8.05
CA GLY A 83 -2.62 12.15 -8.60
C GLY A 83 -2.42 10.90 -7.75
N ARG A 84 -2.09 11.04 -6.47
CA ARG A 84 -1.81 9.92 -5.57
C ARG A 84 -2.47 10.10 -4.22
N GLN A 85 -2.88 9.00 -3.62
CA GLN A 85 -3.38 8.95 -2.26
C GLN A 85 -3.04 7.60 -1.63
N VAL A 86 -2.93 7.56 -0.31
CA VAL A 86 -2.68 6.33 0.44
C VAL A 86 -3.69 6.19 1.57
N LEU A 87 -4.20 4.99 1.78
CA LEU A 87 -4.97 4.59 2.95
C LEU A 87 -4.15 3.56 3.71
N ILE A 88 -4.08 3.69 5.02
CA ILE A 88 -3.34 2.77 5.89
C ILE A 88 -4.36 2.01 6.74
N TYR A 89 -4.28 0.69 6.68
CA TYR A 89 -4.94 -0.24 7.56
C TYR A 89 -3.86 -0.99 8.35
N ASP A 90 -4.23 -1.63 9.45
CA ASP A 90 -3.39 -2.39 10.39
C ASP A 90 -1.93 -2.64 9.92
N ASP A 91 -1.72 -3.63 9.06
CA ASP A 91 -0.42 -3.97 8.47
C ASP A 91 -0.38 -3.82 6.94
N GLN A 92 -1.32 -3.08 6.34
CA GLN A 92 -1.49 -2.99 4.90
C GLN A 92 -1.65 -1.54 4.41
N PHE A 93 -0.97 -1.22 3.32
CA PHE A 93 -1.07 0.04 2.63
C PHE A 93 -1.85 -0.15 1.34
N VAL A 94 -2.90 0.65 1.16
CA VAL A 94 -3.60 0.78 -0.12
C VAL A 94 -3.17 2.08 -0.77
N ILE A 95 -2.32 1.98 -1.79
CA ILE A 95 -1.72 3.12 -2.46
C ILE A 95 -2.37 3.27 -3.83
N MET A 96 -3.02 4.40 -4.06
CA MET A 96 -3.71 4.71 -5.30
C MET A 96 -2.92 5.75 -6.08
N THR A 97 -2.70 5.48 -7.37
CA THR A 97 -1.98 6.37 -8.29
C THR A 97 -2.76 6.48 -9.59
N GLU A 98 -2.93 7.69 -10.11
CA GLU A 98 -3.44 7.91 -11.47
C GLU A 98 -2.62 7.10 -12.48
N ASN A 99 -3.28 6.37 -13.36
CA ASN A 99 -2.59 5.62 -14.38
C ASN A 99 -1.93 6.60 -15.38
N PRO A 100 -0.59 6.56 -15.54
CA PRO A 100 0.12 7.49 -16.43
C PRO A 100 -0.28 7.34 -17.90
N ASP A 101 -0.75 6.16 -18.29
CA ASP A 101 -1.19 5.88 -19.66
C ASP A 101 -2.65 6.29 -19.91
N ASN A 102 -3.46 6.37 -18.85
CA ASN A 102 -4.87 6.78 -18.92
C ASN A 102 -5.34 7.39 -17.60
N GLN A 103 -5.43 8.72 -17.53
CA GLN A 103 -5.78 9.46 -16.31
C GLN A 103 -7.21 9.20 -15.79
N ASN A 104 -8.08 8.56 -16.57
CA ASN A 104 -9.40 8.12 -16.11
C ASN A 104 -9.35 6.77 -15.40
N GLN A 105 -8.17 6.17 -15.25
CA GLN A 105 -7.95 4.91 -14.56
C GLN A 105 -7.05 5.11 -13.35
N THR A 106 -7.24 4.27 -12.34
CA THR A 106 -6.46 4.27 -11.12
C THR A 106 -5.75 2.94 -10.95
N LEU A 107 -4.44 2.99 -10.70
CA LEU A 107 -3.65 1.87 -10.24
C LEU A 107 -3.76 1.80 -8.71
N ILE A 108 -4.03 0.61 -8.20
CA ILE A 108 -4.18 0.32 -6.77
C ILE A 108 -3.09 -0.67 -6.40
N GLU A 109 -2.17 -0.26 -5.53
CA GLU A 109 -1.15 -1.11 -4.96
C GLU A 109 -1.60 -1.55 -3.56
N LEU A 110 -1.80 -2.86 -3.37
CA LEU A 110 -1.91 -3.50 -2.06
C LEU A 110 -0.51 -3.89 -1.61
N SER A 111 0.06 -3.13 -0.67
CA SER A 111 1.42 -3.36 -0.19
C SER A 111 1.41 -3.71 1.28
N ASP A 112 2.14 -4.77 1.63
CA ASP A 112 2.40 -5.08 3.03
C ASP A 112 3.23 -3.97 3.69
N GLN A 113 2.98 -3.73 4.97
CA GLN A 113 3.75 -2.80 5.78
C GLN A 113 5.27 -3.10 5.71
N GLU A 114 5.64 -4.38 5.64
CA GLU A 114 7.04 -4.79 5.48
C GLU A 114 7.63 -4.36 4.12
N PHE A 115 6.87 -4.52 3.03
CA PHE A 115 7.29 -4.07 1.70
C PHE A 115 7.49 -2.54 1.69
N VAL A 116 6.55 -1.79 2.26
CA VAL A 116 6.64 -0.33 2.39
C VAL A 116 7.87 0.08 3.19
N ARG A 117 8.11 -0.57 4.33
CA ARG A 117 9.26 -0.31 5.19
C ARG A 117 10.58 -0.56 4.47
N ASN A 118 10.69 -1.68 3.77
CA ASN A 118 11.96 -2.19 3.27
C ASN A 118 12.29 -1.65 1.88
N HIS A 119 11.29 -1.34 1.05
CA HIS A 119 11.52 -1.08 -0.37
C HIS A 119 11.14 0.32 -0.82
N TYR A 120 10.07 0.92 -0.29
CA TYR A 120 9.64 2.23 -0.78
C TYR A 120 10.64 3.35 -0.49
N ASN A 121 10.76 4.24 -1.47
CA ASN A 121 11.42 5.52 -1.30
C ASN A 121 10.55 6.40 -0.37
N PRO A 122 11.09 6.95 0.73
CA PRO A 122 10.31 7.73 1.70
C PRO A 122 9.80 9.04 1.10
N GLY A 123 10.42 9.54 0.04
CA GLY A 123 9.94 10.69 -0.73
C GLY A 123 8.63 10.41 -1.49
N PHE A 124 8.29 9.14 -1.75
CA PHE A 124 7.03 8.78 -2.40
C PHE A 124 5.83 9.30 -1.62
N PHE A 125 5.83 9.11 -0.30
CA PHE A 125 4.76 9.52 0.62
C PHE A 125 4.79 11.00 1.00
N GLN A 126 5.73 11.77 0.46
CA GLN A 126 5.89 13.17 0.83
C GLN A 126 4.64 13.98 0.45
N GLY A 127 4.06 14.65 1.44
CA GLY A 127 2.85 15.44 1.28
C GLY A 127 1.55 14.64 1.46
N MET A 128 1.58 13.33 1.18
CA MET A 128 0.44 12.44 1.44
C MET A 128 0.33 12.14 2.93
N LEU A 129 1.43 11.73 3.56
CA LEU A 129 1.48 11.40 4.99
C LEU A 129 2.23 12.48 5.78
N LEU A 130 1.86 12.64 7.04
CA LEU A 130 2.65 13.44 7.97
C LEU A 130 3.93 12.68 8.28
N GLY A 131 5.08 13.37 8.26
CA GLY A 131 6.38 12.70 8.41
C GLY A 131 6.51 11.84 9.68
N HIS A 132 5.83 12.22 10.77
CA HIS A 132 5.84 11.46 12.02
C HIS A 132 5.06 10.15 11.95
N MET A 133 4.10 9.98 11.03
CA MET A 133 3.29 8.76 10.91
C MET A 133 4.18 7.58 10.55
N LEU A 134 4.98 7.73 9.48
CA LEU A 134 5.93 6.70 9.05
C LEU A 134 7.01 6.44 10.13
N THR A 135 7.43 7.47 10.86
CA THR A 135 8.36 7.31 12.00
C THR A 135 7.74 6.52 13.15
N ASN A 136 6.46 6.74 13.45
CA ASN A 136 5.77 6.01 14.51
C ASN A 136 5.57 4.53 14.13
N MET A 137 5.26 4.26 12.86
CA MET A 137 5.06 2.89 12.35
C MET A 137 6.38 2.11 12.24
N PHE A 138 7.43 2.73 11.69
CA PHE A 138 8.68 2.03 11.35
C PHE A 138 9.83 2.26 12.33
N GLY A 139 9.63 3.12 13.31
CA GLY A 139 10.62 3.48 14.31
C GLY A 139 11.42 4.75 13.99
N GLY A 140 12.00 5.32 15.04
CA GLY A 140 12.83 6.52 14.98
C GLY A 140 13.98 6.39 13.97
N GLY A 141 14.09 7.35 13.06
CA GLY A 141 15.18 7.42 12.09
C GLY A 141 15.02 6.51 10.87
N TRP A 142 13.88 5.83 10.71
CA TRP A 142 13.58 5.07 9.48
C TRP A 142 13.70 5.95 8.24
N ASP A 143 13.10 7.14 8.25
CA ASP A 143 13.10 8.06 7.12
C ASP A 143 14.52 8.48 6.71
N SER A 144 15.37 8.82 7.68
CA SER A 144 16.78 9.19 7.44
C SER A 144 17.57 8.00 6.91
N SER A 145 17.39 6.82 7.50
CA SER A 145 18.10 5.60 7.09
C SER A 145 17.71 5.21 5.68
N GLN A 146 16.41 5.29 5.38
CA GLN A 146 15.85 4.99 4.08
C GLN A 146 16.29 6.01 3.04
N ARG A 147 16.28 7.32 3.32
CA ARG A 147 16.82 8.34 2.41
C ARG A 147 18.30 8.12 2.10
N ASN A 148 19.11 7.74 3.10
CA ASN A 148 20.52 7.43 2.89
C ASN A 148 20.70 6.19 2.00
N ARG A 149 19.85 5.16 2.20
CA ARG A 149 19.84 3.96 1.36
C ARG A 149 19.43 4.27 -0.07
N CYS A 150 18.34 5.01 -0.26
CA CYS A 150 17.77 5.35 -1.58
C CYS A 150 18.54 6.44 -2.34
N GLY A 151 19.27 7.32 -1.63
CA GLY A 151 20.02 8.44 -2.22
C GLY A 151 21.44 8.10 -2.63
N SER A 152 21.91 6.88 -2.37
CA SER A 152 23.24 6.45 -2.77
C SER A 152 23.29 6.29 -4.30
N ALA A 153 24.21 6.98 -4.97
CA ALA A 153 24.43 6.90 -6.42
C ALA A 153 24.74 5.47 -6.93
N TYR A 154 24.99 4.53 -6.01
CA TYR A 154 25.29 3.13 -6.27
C TYR A 154 24.13 2.17 -5.96
N ASN A 155 23.05 2.62 -5.29
CA ASN A 155 21.89 1.81 -4.89
C ASN A 155 20.60 2.62 -5.10
N ASN A 156 20.18 2.81 -6.36
CA ASN A 156 18.90 3.46 -6.69
C ASN A 156 17.73 2.46 -6.62
N ASP A 157 17.74 1.62 -5.59
CA ASP A 157 16.99 0.37 -5.55
C ASP A 157 15.64 0.51 -4.81
N CYS A 158 15.30 1.73 -4.40
CA CYS A 158 14.07 1.98 -3.69
C CYS A 158 12.90 2.11 -4.65
N TYR A 159 11.81 1.42 -4.30
CA TYR A 159 10.59 1.44 -5.06
C TYR A 159 9.94 2.83 -5.06
N GLY A 160 9.54 3.28 -6.24
CA GLY A 160 8.88 4.56 -6.46
C GLY A 160 7.36 4.49 -6.52
N GLY A 161 6.76 3.30 -6.40
CA GLY A 161 5.36 3.04 -6.75
C GLY A 161 5.21 2.61 -8.22
N TYR A 162 4.11 1.94 -8.55
CA TYR A 162 3.91 1.28 -9.84
C TYR A 162 3.76 2.28 -11.00
N GLY A 163 3.11 3.42 -10.75
CA GLY A 163 2.83 4.47 -11.74
C GLY A 163 3.87 5.60 -11.82
N ALA A 164 4.79 5.72 -10.87
CA ALA A 164 5.78 6.79 -10.83
C ALA A 164 7.09 6.34 -11.49
N SER A 165 7.23 6.56 -12.80
CA SER A 165 8.47 6.44 -13.59
C SER A 165 9.46 5.36 -13.09
N GLY A 166 9.09 4.08 -13.19
CA GLY A 166 9.99 2.96 -12.95
C GLY A 166 9.57 2.07 -11.77
N GLY A 167 8.55 1.24 -12.00
CA GLY A 167 8.09 0.20 -11.08
C GLY A 167 9.07 -0.96 -10.94
N SER A 168 10.31 -0.72 -10.51
CA SER A 168 11.28 -1.79 -10.28
C SER A 168 12.10 -1.53 -9.02
N VAL A 169 12.01 -2.45 -8.07
CA VAL A 169 13.03 -2.64 -7.01
C VAL A 169 14.23 -3.37 -7.65
N SER A 170 15.45 -3.16 -7.17
CA SER A 170 16.56 -3.97 -7.68
C SER A 170 16.34 -5.45 -7.40
N GLY A 171 16.49 -6.27 -8.44
CA GLY A 171 16.15 -7.68 -8.38
C GLY A 171 14.65 -7.99 -8.53
N SER A 172 13.76 -7.01 -8.71
CA SER A 172 12.36 -7.35 -8.97
C SER A 172 12.22 -8.16 -10.26
N SER A 173 11.62 -9.34 -10.15
CA SER A 173 11.28 -10.20 -11.28
C SER A 173 9.80 -10.08 -11.62
N GLY A 174 9.32 -8.84 -11.81
CA GLY A 174 7.96 -8.58 -12.25
C GLY A 174 7.69 -9.28 -13.59
N ARG A 175 6.75 -10.23 -13.59
CA ARG A 175 6.24 -10.87 -14.82
C ARG A 175 5.18 -9.96 -15.43
N GLY A 176 5.57 -8.73 -15.79
CA GLY A 176 4.70 -7.78 -16.46
C GLY A 176 4.31 -8.32 -17.84
N SER A 177 3.00 -8.54 -18.03
CA SER A 177 2.41 -8.81 -19.33
C SER A 177 2.81 -7.73 -20.34
N LEU A 178 3.23 -8.20 -21.51
CA LEU A 178 3.77 -7.43 -22.62
C LEU A 178 2.79 -6.37 -23.14
N PHE A 179 2.84 -5.14 -22.62
CA PHE A 179 2.43 -3.94 -23.36
C PHE A 179 3.63 -3.07 -23.65
N ARG A 180 4.65 -3.65 -24.29
CA ARG A 180 5.78 -2.92 -24.87
C ARG A 180 5.54 -2.75 -26.37
N GLY A 181 4.73 -1.76 -26.71
CA GLY A 181 4.62 -1.21 -28.07
C GLY A 181 5.93 -0.54 -28.50
N GLY A 182 6.98 -1.34 -28.72
CA GLY A 182 8.22 -0.90 -29.33
C GLY A 182 8.03 -0.71 -30.82
N GLY A 183 7.56 0.46 -31.24
CA GLY A 183 7.64 0.89 -32.64
C GLY A 183 9.11 1.07 -33.04
N PRO A 184 9.64 0.35 -34.04
CA PRO A 184 10.95 0.62 -34.58
C PRO A 184 10.83 1.72 -35.63
N GLY A 185 11.26 2.94 -35.30
CA GLY A 185 11.17 4.05 -36.25
C GLY A 185 11.82 5.34 -35.79
N SER A 186 13.13 5.36 -35.55
CA SER A 186 13.97 6.57 -35.68
C SER A 186 15.46 6.23 -35.78
N GLY A 187 15.94 6.16 -37.02
CA GLY A 187 17.22 6.72 -37.47
C GLY A 187 18.53 6.12 -36.94
N LYS A 188 19.17 5.28 -37.75
CA LYS A 188 20.34 5.62 -38.59
C LYS A 188 20.63 4.49 -39.56
#